data_AF-C5M4V1-F1
#
_entry.id   AF-C5M4V1-F1
#
_cell.length_a   1.000
_cell.length_b   1.000
_cell.length_c   1.000
_cell.angle_alpha   90.00
_cell.angle_beta   90.00
_cell.angle_gamma   90.00
#
_symmetry.space_group_name_H-M   'P 1'
#
loop_
_entity.id
_entity.type
_entity.pdbx_description
1 polymer ?
#
loop_
_entity_poly.entity_id
_entity_poly.type
_entity_poly.pdbx_seq_one_letter_code
_entity_poly.pdbx_strand_id
1 'polypeptide(L)'
;MSVKQHPFHKRLLKEYSGLLKSTSSELPGITLISNDDSLINFIFQIKINSNAKNKKIYPDDELYYLNIKITDNYPVDSPQVKFIIYEDEINKLSSSSSSSSSNTKGSKENPINLDDDDNDSNGSIKYKSVIPIHPHIYSNGHICLNLLGDDWTPACSIESILLSIQSMLTTNDKNERPPDDKSYIRHAPLNPKNSKICIS
;
A
#
# COMPACT_ATOMS: atom_id res chain seq x y z
N MET A 1 30.15 -3.83 8.30
CA MET A 1 29.74 -5.07 7.59
C MET A 1 29.38 -4.67 6.17
N SER A 2 30.00 -5.27 5.15
CA SER A 2 29.69 -4.97 3.75
C SER A 2 28.28 -5.44 3.45
N VAL A 3 27.38 -4.51 3.11
CA VAL A 3 26.02 -4.84 2.66
C VAL A 3 26.18 -5.67 1.38
N LYS A 4 25.73 -6.93 1.41
CA LYS A 4 25.75 -7.78 0.22
C LYS A 4 24.80 -7.18 -0.80
N GLN A 5 25.35 -6.69 -1.90
CA GLN A 5 24.59 -6.15 -3.01
C GLN A 5 23.77 -7.27 -3.67
N HIS A 6 22.54 -6.94 -4.08
CA HIS A 6 21.66 -7.89 -4.76
C HIS A 6 22.33 -8.45 -6.03
N PRO A 7 22.24 -9.77 -6.33
CA PRO A 7 22.91 -10.37 -7.51
C PRO A 7 22.54 -9.68 -8.83
N PHE A 8 21.32 -9.17 -8.91
CA PHE A 8 20.78 -8.46 -10.08
C PHE A 8 20.75 -6.93 -9.91
N HIS A 9 21.65 -6.35 -9.11
CA HIS A 9 21.63 -4.90 -8.84
C HIS A 9 21.74 -4.03 -10.10
N LYS A 10 22.49 -4.44 -11.13
CA LYS A 10 22.54 -3.70 -12.41
C LYS A 10 21.16 -3.60 -13.09
N ARG A 11 20.34 -4.64 -12.99
CA ARG A 11 18.96 -4.65 -13.49
C ARG A 11 18.11 -3.68 -12.68
N LEU A 12 18.22 -3.73 -11.35
CA LEU A 12 17.49 -2.83 -10.44
C LEU A 12 17.83 -1.35 -10.69
N LEU A 13 19.11 -1.01 -10.90
CA LEU A 13 19.52 0.36 -11.27
C LEU A 13 18.86 0.82 -12.57
N LYS A 14 18.84 -0.05 -13.59
CA LYS A 14 18.20 0.26 -14.88
C LYS A 14 16.70 0.48 -14.71
N GLU A 15 16.02 -0.38 -13.95
CA GLU A 15 14.60 -0.23 -13.66
C GLU A 15 14.33 1.04 -12.85
N TYR A 16 15.13 1.35 -11.84
CA TYR A 16 15.01 2.58 -11.06
C TYR A 16 15.13 3.82 -11.94
N SER A 17 16.13 3.89 -12.83
CA SER A 17 16.24 4.99 -13.81
C SER A 17 15.02 5.09 -14.73
N GLY A 18 14.47 3.94 -15.16
CA GLY A 18 13.23 3.89 -15.93
C GLY A 18 12.04 4.43 -15.14
N LEU A 19 11.87 3.98 -13.89
CA LEU A 19 10.79 4.37 -13.00
C LEU A 19 10.74 5.88 -12.78
N LEU A 20 11.89 6.52 -12.51
CA LEU A 20 11.95 7.98 -12.33
C LEU A 20 11.39 8.74 -13.54
N LYS A 21 11.61 8.21 -14.75
CA LYS A 21 11.03 8.78 -15.97
C LYS A 21 9.53 8.45 -16.05
N SER A 22 9.15 7.19 -15.92
CA SER A 22 7.77 6.73 -16.15
C SER A 22 6.78 7.27 -15.13
N THR A 23 7.15 7.41 -13.85
CA THR A 23 6.28 8.05 -12.84
C THR A 23 6.02 9.52 -13.12
N SER A 24 6.87 10.19 -13.88
CA SER A 24 6.68 11.59 -14.24
C SER A 24 5.86 11.78 -15.53
N SER A 25 5.95 10.86 -16.51
CA SER A 25 5.35 11.06 -17.85
C SER A 25 4.29 10.06 -18.27
N GLU A 26 4.33 8.82 -17.79
CA GLU A 26 3.53 7.71 -18.33
C GLU A 26 2.51 7.15 -17.33
N LEU A 27 2.75 7.35 -16.03
CA LEU A 27 1.91 6.86 -14.94
C LEU A 27 1.29 8.02 -14.15
N PRO A 28 0.24 8.69 -14.69
CA PRO A 28 -0.36 9.83 -14.01
C PRO A 28 -0.95 9.44 -12.65
N GLY A 29 -0.57 10.17 -11.61
CA GLY A 29 -1.01 9.92 -10.24
C GLY A 29 -0.20 8.87 -9.48
N ILE A 30 0.84 8.26 -10.08
CA ILE A 30 1.78 7.41 -9.34
C ILE A 30 3.05 8.20 -9.06
N THR A 31 3.51 8.20 -7.82
CA THR A 31 4.73 8.90 -7.40
C THR A 31 5.57 7.99 -6.52
N LEU A 32 6.86 7.88 -6.80
CA LEU A 32 7.80 7.20 -5.91
C LEU A 32 8.06 8.08 -4.70
N ILE A 33 7.71 7.60 -3.50
CA ILE A 33 7.87 8.32 -2.24
C ILE A 33 9.21 8.01 -1.58
N SER A 34 9.58 6.73 -1.56
CA SER A 34 10.79 6.29 -0.87
C SER A 34 11.33 5.01 -1.51
N ASN A 35 12.65 4.88 -1.51
CA ASN A 35 13.35 3.65 -1.75
C ASN A 35 14.55 3.52 -0.81
N ASP A 36 15.00 2.30 -0.54
CA ASP A 36 16.26 2.08 0.17
C ASP A 36 17.48 2.19 -0.76
N ASP A 37 18.66 2.40 -0.18
CA ASP A 37 19.94 2.49 -0.94
C ASP A 37 20.25 1.19 -1.71
N SER A 38 19.70 0.07 -1.24
CA SER A 38 19.88 -1.24 -1.87
C SER A 38 18.94 -1.49 -3.06
N LEU A 39 17.96 -0.61 -3.30
CA LEU A 39 16.92 -0.76 -4.32
C LEU A 39 16.11 -2.05 -4.18
N ILE A 40 15.92 -2.49 -2.94
CA ILE A 40 15.15 -3.70 -2.59
C ILE A 40 13.75 -3.32 -2.12
N ASN A 41 13.55 -2.15 -1.53
CA ASN A 41 12.25 -1.72 -1.04
C ASN A 41 11.86 -0.40 -1.70
N PHE A 42 10.65 -0.36 -2.25
CA PHE A 42 10.06 0.83 -2.86
C PHE A 42 8.68 1.09 -2.26
N ILE A 43 8.37 2.36 -2.06
CA ILE A 43 7.05 2.83 -1.64
C ILE A 43 6.56 3.83 -2.68
N PHE A 44 5.42 3.51 -3.30
CA PHE A 44 4.75 4.37 -4.26
C PHE A 44 3.47 4.91 -3.64
N GLN A 45 3.22 6.20 -3.83
CA GLN A 45 1.92 6.81 -3.64
C GLN A 45 1.13 6.70 -4.94
N ILE A 46 -0.14 6.36 -4.83
CA ILE A 46 -1.07 6.24 -5.94
C ILE A 46 -2.28 7.12 -5.64
N LYS A 47 -2.48 8.10 -6.51
CA LYS A 47 -3.70 8.89 -6.64
C LYS A 47 -4.46 8.39 -7.86
N ILE A 48 -5.64 7.83 -7.62
CA ILE A 48 -6.48 7.29 -8.68
C ILE A 48 -7.19 8.47 -9.36
N ASN A 49 -7.05 8.61 -10.67
CA ASN A 49 -7.79 9.60 -11.44
C ASN A 49 -9.18 9.04 -11.74
N SER A 50 -10.10 9.26 -10.80
CA SER A 50 -11.42 8.63 -10.86
C SER A 50 -12.29 9.22 -11.96
N ASN A 51 -12.95 8.32 -12.70
CA ASN A 51 -14.01 8.66 -13.64
C ASN A 51 -15.39 8.64 -12.93
N ALA A 52 -16.44 9.05 -13.63
CA ALA A 52 -17.79 9.15 -13.05
C ALA A 52 -18.31 7.85 -12.42
N LYS A 53 -17.81 6.66 -12.81
CA LYS A 53 -18.24 5.37 -12.28
C LYS A 53 -17.54 4.99 -10.98
N ASN A 54 -16.24 5.25 -10.87
CA ASN A 54 -15.43 4.83 -9.71
C ASN A 54 -15.11 5.97 -8.73
N LYS A 55 -15.52 7.21 -9.02
CA LYS A 55 -15.38 8.37 -8.11
C LYS A 55 -16.01 8.16 -6.73
N LYS A 56 -17.05 7.34 -6.64
CA LYS A 56 -17.65 6.95 -5.35
C LYS A 56 -16.79 5.94 -4.57
N ILE A 57 -15.96 5.16 -5.26
CA ILE A 57 -15.12 4.10 -4.69
C ILE A 57 -13.77 4.68 -4.29
N TYR A 58 -13.20 5.54 -5.14
CA TYR A 58 -11.91 6.18 -4.95
C TYR A 58 -12.07 7.70 -5.02
N PRO A 59 -12.24 8.38 -3.87
CA PRO A 59 -12.33 9.83 -3.82
C PRO A 59 -11.04 10.53 -4.29
N ASP A 60 -11.16 11.73 -4.87
CA ASP A 60 -10.02 12.48 -5.42
C ASP A 60 -9.04 13.00 -4.35
N ASP A 61 -9.46 13.01 -3.09
CA ASP A 61 -8.71 13.40 -1.90
C ASP A 61 -8.05 12.22 -1.18
N GLU A 62 -8.29 10.98 -1.63
CA GLU A 62 -7.72 9.78 -1.02
C GLU A 62 -6.40 9.36 -1.69
N LEU A 63 -5.46 8.91 -0.86
CA LEU A 63 -4.13 8.48 -1.28
C LEU A 63 -3.90 7.04 -0.83
N TYR A 64 -3.42 6.22 -1.76
CA TYR A 64 -3.09 4.82 -1.50
C TYR A 64 -1.58 4.62 -1.61
N TYR A 65 -1.05 3.69 -0.83
CA TYR A 65 0.38 3.44 -0.79
C TYR A 65 0.66 1.98 -1.12
N LEU A 66 1.56 1.77 -2.08
CA LEU A 66 1.96 0.47 -2.56
C LEU A 66 3.42 0.21 -2.17
N ASN A 67 3.66 -0.88 -1.46
CA ASN A 67 4.99 -1.37 -1.21
C ASN A 67 5.35 -2.44 -2.24
N ILE A 68 6.52 -2.28 -2.87
CA ILE A 68 7.14 -3.28 -3.73
C ILE A 68 8.47 -3.65 -3.11
N LYS A 69 8.63 -4.92 -2.76
CA LYS A 69 9.84 -5.48 -2.17
C LYS A 69 10.45 -6.54 -3.08
N ILE A 70 11.67 -6.28 -3.53
CA ILE A 70 12.46 -7.18 -4.36
C ILE A 70 12.84 -8.43 -3.56
N THR A 71 12.65 -9.59 -4.17
CA THR A 71 13.03 -10.90 -3.64
C THR A 71 14.48 -11.20 -3.98
N ASP A 72 15.13 -12.08 -3.21
CA ASP A 72 16.52 -12.46 -3.44
C ASP A 72 16.77 -13.15 -4.79
N ASN A 73 15.72 -13.72 -5.40
CA ASN A 73 15.75 -14.39 -6.70
C ASN A 73 15.24 -13.51 -7.86
N TYR A 74 14.89 -12.24 -7.62
CA TYR A 74 14.41 -11.33 -8.65
C TYR A 74 15.47 -11.16 -9.75
N PRO A 75 15.14 -11.21 -11.06
CA PRO A 75 13.79 -11.19 -11.64
C PRO A 75 13.23 -12.58 -11.98
N VAL A 76 13.87 -13.68 -11.53
CA VAL A 76 13.38 -15.04 -11.78
C VAL A 76 12.00 -15.22 -11.15
N ASP A 77 11.82 -14.70 -9.95
CA ASP A 77 10.52 -14.60 -9.29
C ASP A 77 10.05 -13.14 -9.17
N SER A 78 8.74 -12.96 -9.06
CA SER A 78 8.10 -11.66 -8.90
C SER A 78 8.50 -10.99 -7.58
N PRO A 79 8.50 -9.65 -7.51
CA PRO A 79 8.64 -8.97 -6.24
C PRO A 79 7.40 -9.21 -5.36
N GLN A 80 7.54 -8.97 -4.05
CA GLN A 80 6.41 -8.93 -3.13
C GLN A 80 5.71 -7.59 -3.28
N VAL A 81 4.40 -7.60 -3.51
CA VAL A 81 3.63 -6.38 -3.73
C VAL A 81 2.40 -6.38 -2.84
N LYS A 82 2.20 -5.30 -2.10
CA LYS A 82 1.02 -5.10 -1.27
C LYS A 82 0.72 -3.62 -1.06
N PHE A 83 -0.56 -3.31 -0.88
CA PHE A 83 -0.95 -2.02 -0.32
C PHE A 83 -0.58 -1.97 1.16
N ILE A 84 -0.21 -0.78 1.63
CA ILE A 84 0.17 -0.54 3.02
C ILE A 84 -0.58 0.67 3.57
N ILE A 85 -0.77 0.67 4.88
CA ILE A 85 -1.05 1.89 5.63
C ILE A 85 0.31 2.54 5.87
N TYR A 86 0.52 3.69 5.27
CA TYR A 86 1.74 4.47 5.37
C TYR A 86 1.46 5.73 6.18
N GLU A 87 2.18 5.89 7.28
CA GLU A 87 2.16 7.07 8.14
C GLU A 87 3.47 7.81 7.91
N ASP A 88 3.41 8.95 7.22
CA ASP A 88 4.58 9.80 7.01
C ASP A 88 5.18 10.25 8.35
N GLU A 89 6.50 10.42 8.41
CA GLU A 89 7.23 10.77 9.64
C GLU A 89 6.78 12.10 10.26
N ILE A 90 6.10 12.96 9.50
CA ILE A 90 5.45 14.18 10.01
C ILE A 90 4.41 13.84 11.10
N ASN A 91 3.74 12.70 11.01
CA ASN A 91 2.81 12.22 12.04
C ASN A 91 3.52 11.54 13.23
N LYS A 92 4.75 11.04 13.06
CA LYS A 92 5.55 10.49 14.18
C LYS A 92 6.06 11.57 15.12
N LEU A 93 6.44 12.72 14.57
CA LEU A 93 6.94 13.85 15.39
C LEU A 93 5.84 14.48 16.26
N SER A 94 4.57 14.36 15.86
CA SER A 94 3.41 14.82 16.62
C SER A 94 2.80 13.76 17.56
N SER A 95 3.17 12.48 17.42
CA SER A 95 2.63 11.37 18.24
C SER A 95 3.60 10.83 19.31
N SER A 96 4.86 11.27 19.34
CA SER A 96 5.83 10.92 20.39
C SER A 96 5.59 11.59 21.76
N SER A 97 4.53 12.38 21.92
CA SER A 97 4.15 13.06 23.18
C SER A 97 3.12 12.27 24.02
N SER A 98 2.97 10.97 23.83
CA SER A 98 2.17 10.14 24.75
C SER A 98 2.66 8.70 24.81
N SER A 99 3.71 8.48 25.58
CA SER A 99 3.94 7.18 26.20
C SER A 99 3.35 7.21 27.61
N SER A 100 2.51 6.22 27.94
CA SER A 100 2.56 5.43 29.19
C SER A 100 1.18 4.93 29.63
N SER A 101 1.13 3.61 29.85
CA SER A 101 0.38 2.93 30.91
C SER A 101 -1.15 2.91 30.83
N SER A 102 -1.71 1.71 30.66
CA SER A 102 -2.45 1.03 31.73
C SER A 102 -3.05 -0.28 31.24
N ASN A 103 -3.07 -1.28 32.12
CA ASN A 103 -4.29 -2.05 32.30
C ASN A 103 -4.35 -2.59 33.72
N THR A 104 -5.10 -1.89 34.57
CA THR A 104 -5.69 -2.45 35.78
C THR A 104 -7.21 -2.26 35.69
N LYS A 105 -7.91 -3.36 35.97
CA LYS A 105 -9.37 -3.56 36.01
C LYS A 105 -10.14 -2.54 36.87
N GLY A 106 -11.38 -2.25 36.45
CA GLY A 106 -12.54 -2.32 37.35
C GLY A 106 -13.45 -1.09 37.48
N SER A 107 -14.72 -1.30 37.11
CA SER A 107 -15.94 -0.85 37.80
C SER A 107 -16.51 0.58 37.61
N LYS A 108 -17.69 0.60 36.95
CA LYS A 108 -19.00 1.18 37.35
C LYS A 108 -19.20 2.72 37.58
N GLU A 109 -20.30 3.19 36.97
CA GLU A 109 -21.28 4.28 37.31
C GLU A 109 -21.20 5.67 36.58
N ASN A 110 -22.39 6.10 36.10
CA ASN A 110 -22.80 7.26 35.26
C ASN A 110 -22.74 8.62 36.03
N PRO A 111 -23.00 9.87 35.49
CA PRO A 111 -23.90 10.26 34.37
C PRO A 111 -23.50 11.50 33.50
N ILE A 112 -24.44 11.91 32.63
CA ILE A 112 -24.46 12.90 31.54
C ILE A 112 -24.14 14.35 31.98
N ASN A 113 -23.38 15.09 31.15
CA ASN A 113 -23.41 16.56 31.10
C ASN A 113 -23.64 17.01 29.64
N LEU A 114 -24.56 17.95 29.48
CA LEU A 114 -24.82 18.75 28.28
C LEU A 114 -24.28 20.17 28.54
N ASP A 115 -23.92 20.83 27.45
CA ASP A 115 -23.59 22.26 27.27
C ASP A 115 -22.12 22.67 27.57
N ASP A 116 -21.35 22.93 26.51
CA ASP A 116 -20.81 24.27 26.19
C ASP A 116 -19.90 24.21 24.94
N ASP A 117 -20.08 25.21 24.07
CA ASP A 117 -19.27 25.52 22.88
C ASP A 117 -17.77 25.63 23.23
N ASP A 118 -16.92 24.89 22.53
CA ASP A 118 -15.53 25.33 22.30
C ASP A 118 -15.02 24.89 20.92
N ASN A 119 -14.79 25.93 20.12
CA ASN A 119 -14.09 25.97 18.86
C ASN A 119 -12.65 25.44 19.02
N ASP A 120 -12.38 24.21 18.58
CA ASP A 120 -10.99 23.81 18.29
C ASP A 120 -10.76 23.75 16.77
N SER A 121 -10.46 24.93 16.24
CA SER A 121 -9.73 25.12 15.00
C SER A 121 -8.29 24.63 15.15
N ASN A 122 -8.09 23.31 15.29
CA ASN A 122 -6.82 22.66 15.03
C ASN A 122 -7.03 21.60 13.94
N GLY A 123 -7.16 22.11 12.71
CA GLY A 123 -7.19 21.33 11.48
C GLY A 123 -5.92 20.52 11.28
N SER A 124 -5.80 19.43 12.02
CA SER A 124 -4.86 18.35 11.75
C SER A 124 -5.40 17.64 10.51
N ILE A 125 -4.88 17.96 9.32
CA ILE A 125 -5.17 17.19 8.13
C ILE A 125 -4.58 15.79 8.35
N LYS A 126 -5.41 14.90 8.88
CA LYS A 126 -5.07 13.50 9.12
C LYS A 126 -5.21 12.77 7.80
N TYR A 127 -4.18 12.81 6.97
CA TYR A 127 -4.07 11.91 5.83
C TYR A 127 -3.93 10.47 6.37
N LYS A 128 -5.08 9.85 6.64
CA LYS A 128 -5.15 8.44 7.00
C LYS A 128 -5.09 7.67 5.68
N SER A 129 -3.92 7.12 5.37
CA SER A 129 -3.81 6.17 4.28
C SER A 129 -4.71 4.96 4.55
N VAL A 130 -5.37 4.47 3.51
CA VAL A 130 -6.24 3.29 3.58
C VAL A 130 -5.83 2.25 2.54
N ILE A 131 -6.34 1.03 2.69
CA ILE A 131 -6.24 0.00 1.67
C ILE A 131 -7.42 0.15 0.70
N PRO A 132 -7.20 0.33 -0.61
CA PRO A 132 -8.28 0.54 -1.57
C PRO A 132 -9.27 -0.64 -1.55
N ILE A 133 -10.57 -0.35 -1.63
CA ILE A 133 -11.61 -1.37 -1.74
C ILE A 133 -11.68 -1.84 -3.20
N HIS A 134 -11.44 -3.13 -3.41
CA HIS A 134 -11.41 -3.72 -4.74
C HIS A 134 -11.66 -5.23 -4.68
N PRO A 135 -12.33 -5.84 -5.66
CA PRO A 135 -12.60 -7.29 -5.70
C PRO A 135 -11.34 -8.19 -5.69
N HIS A 136 -10.17 -7.62 -5.97
CA HIS A 136 -8.87 -8.30 -5.98
C HIS A 136 -7.87 -7.78 -4.93
N ILE A 137 -8.32 -6.96 -3.97
CA ILE A 137 -7.47 -6.42 -2.90
C ILE A 137 -8.07 -6.77 -1.54
N TYR A 138 -7.34 -7.59 -0.79
CA TYR A 138 -7.68 -7.97 0.57
C TYR A 138 -7.48 -6.80 1.54
N SER A 139 -8.19 -6.82 2.68
CA SER A 139 -8.13 -5.73 3.65
C SER A 139 -6.77 -5.58 4.34
N ASN A 140 -5.91 -6.60 4.28
CA ASN A 140 -4.51 -6.55 4.74
C ASN A 140 -3.54 -6.00 3.66
N GLY A 141 -4.07 -5.59 2.50
CA GLY A 141 -3.33 -5.01 1.39
C GLY A 141 -2.78 -6.03 0.39
N HIS A 142 -3.02 -7.32 0.59
CA HIS A 142 -2.62 -8.34 -0.39
C HIS A 142 -3.43 -8.19 -1.68
N ILE A 143 -2.80 -8.49 -2.82
CA ILE A 143 -3.35 -8.29 -4.15
C ILE A 143 -3.39 -9.64 -4.87
N CYS A 144 -4.53 -10.00 -5.44
CA CYS A 144 -4.64 -11.09 -6.40
C CYS A 144 -4.48 -10.54 -7.80
N LEU A 145 -3.29 -10.69 -8.37
CA LEU A 145 -2.99 -10.26 -9.73
C LEU A 145 -2.09 -11.32 -10.36
N ASN A 146 -2.49 -11.89 -11.50
CA ASN A 146 -1.74 -12.97 -12.15
C ASN A 146 -0.29 -12.59 -12.46
N LEU A 147 -0.04 -11.31 -12.80
CA LEU A 147 1.30 -10.78 -13.03
C LEU A 147 2.25 -10.95 -11.82
N LEU A 148 1.71 -11.09 -10.61
CA LEU A 148 2.50 -11.34 -9.39
C LEU A 148 2.73 -12.83 -9.11
N GLY A 149 2.04 -13.71 -9.84
CA GLY A 149 2.11 -15.16 -9.76
C GLY A 149 2.50 -15.78 -11.11
N ASP A 150 1.56 -16.54 -11.70
CA ASP A 150 1.81 -17.39 -12.88
C ASP A 150 2.20 -16.64 -14.15
N ASP A 151 1.74 -15.40 -14.32
CA ASP A 151 2.05 -14.59 -15.50
C ASP A 151 3.36 -13.80 -15.35
N TRP A 152 4.04 -13.92 -14.20
CA TRP A 152 5.35 -13.29 -14.01
C TRP A 152 6.40 -13.99 -14.86
N THR A 153 7.17 -13.19 -15.60
CA THR A 153 8.38 -13.67 -16.28
C THR A 153 9.54 -12.70 -15.99
N PRO A 154 10.81 -13.13 -16.15
CA PRO A 154 11.96 -12.23 -16.00
C PRO A 154 11.99 -11.02 -16.95
N ALA A 155 11.13 -11.03 -17.98
CA ALA A 155 10.92 -9.90 -18.88
C ALA A 155 10.02 -8.81 -18.27
N CYS A 156 9.18 -9.14 -17.29
CA CYS A 156 8.38 -8.19 -16.52
C CYS A 156 9.27 -7.26 -15.68
N SER A 157 8.72 -6.11 -15.31
CA SER A 157 9.42 -5.04 -14.56
C SER A 157 8.52 -4.44 -13.47
N ILE A 158 9.12 -3.67 -12.55
CA ILE A 158 8.36 -2.90 -11.56
C ILE A 158 7.36 -1.96 -12.25
N GLU A 159 7.75 -1.35 -13.36
CA GLU A 159 6.89 -0.49 -14.17
C GLU A 159 5.66 -1.23 -14.71
N SER A 160 5.84 -2.46 -15.21
CA SER A 160 4.72 -3.30 -15.68
C SER A 160 3.72 -3.60 -14.55
N ILE A 161 4.20 -3.79 -13.32
CA ILE A 161 3.35 -3.98 -12.13
C ILE A 161 2.54 -2.71 -11.85
N LEU A 162 3.18 -1.53 -11.87
CA LEU A 162 2.51 -0.25 -11.61
C LEU A 162 1.43 0.02 -12.67
N LEU A 163 1.72 -0.23 -13.95
CA LEU A 163 0.74 -0.13 -15.04
C LEU A 163 -0.46 -1.06 -14.82
N SER A 164 -0.21 -2.33 -14.49
CA SER A 164 -1.29 -3.30 -14.24
C SER A 164 -2.15 -2.91 -13.05
N ILE A 165 -1.56 -2.45 -11.94
CA ILE A 165 -2.29 -1.99 -10.75
C ILE A 165 -3.11 -0.73 -11.07
N GLN A 166 -2.53 0.23 -11.79
CA GLN A 166 -3.24 1.44 -12.20
C GLN A 166 -4.47 1.11 -13.06
N SER A 167 -4.30 0.21 -14.04
CA SER A 167 -5.38 -0.25 -14.90
C SER A 167 -6.47 -0.97 -14.09
N MET A 168 -6.07 -1.88 -13.20
CA MET A 168 -6.98 -2.60 -12.31
C MET A 168 -7.83 -1.64 -11.46
N LEU A 169 -7.21 -0.64 -10.84
CA LEU A 169 -7.91 0.35 -10.01
C LEU A 169 -8.81 1.27 -10.84
N THR A 170 -8.35 1.75 -11.99
CA THR A 170 -9.08 2.72 -12.82
C THR A 170 -10.33 2.10 -13.47
N THR A 171 -10.31 0.80 -13.72
CA THR A 171 -11.40 0.07 -14.37
C THR A 171 -12.42 -0.52 -13.39
N ASN A 172 -12.15 -0.48 -12.09
CA ASN A 172 -13.06 -1.04 -11.08
C ASN A 172 -14.36 -0.23 -10.98
N ASP A 173 -15.49 -0.93 -10.98
CA ASP A 173 -16.83 -0.38 -10.77
C ASP A 173 -17.53 -0.97 -9.55
N LYS A 174 -16.85 -1.82 -8.76
CA LYS A 174 -17.42 -2.50 -7.59
C LYS A 174 -16.79 -2.03 -6.29
N ASN A 175 -17.65 -1.59 -5.38
CA ASN A 175 -17.25 -1.24 -4.01
C ASN A 175 -17.31 -2.47 -3.09
N GLU A 176 -16.53 -3.50 -3.40
CA GLU A 176 -16.50 -4.76 -2.65
C GLU A 176 -15.07 -5.29 -2.47
N ARG A 177 -14.91 -6.16 -1.47
CA ARG A 177 -13.68 -6.93 -1.22
C ARG A 177 -13.78 -8.30 -1.90
N PRO A 178 -12.67 -9.06 -2.01
CA PRO A 178 -12.75 -10.48 -2.35
C PRO A 178 -13.76 -11.21 -1.43
N PRO A 179 -14.54 -12.17 -1.96
CA PRO A 179 -15.59 -12.84 -1.18
C PRO A 179 -15.06 -13.62 0.04
N ASP A 180 -13.80 -14.05 -0.01
CA ASP A 180 -13.11 -14.83 1.03
C ASP A 180 -12.24 -13.96 1.95
N ASP A 181 -12.35 -12.63 1.89
CA ASP A 181 -11.48 -11.67 2.59
C ASP A 181 -11.35 -11.97 4.10
N LYS A 182 -12.47 -12.16 4.80
CA LYS A 182 -12.47 -12.46 6.24
C LYS A 182 -11.79 -13.78 6.58
N SER A 183 -11.96 -14.81 5.75
CA SER A 183 -11.33 -16.12 5.97
C SER A 183 -9.84 -16.09 5.64
N TYR A 184 -9.48 -15.35 4.59
CA TYR A 184 -8.12 -15.16 4.13
C TYR A 184 -7.26 -14.49 5.21
N ILE A 185 -7.69 -13.33 5.71
CA ILE A 185 -6.91 -12.51 6.65
C ILE A 185 -6.59 -13.26 7.94
N ARG A 186 -7.46 -14.14 8.41
CA ARG A 186 -7.25 -14.94 9.64
C ARG A 186 -5.99 -15.81 9.58
N HIS A 187 -5.56 -16.21 8.39
CA HIS A 187 -4.43 -17.12 8.18
C HIS A 187 -3.40 -16.53 7.22
N ALA A 188 -3.58 -15.29 6.79
CA ALA A 188 -2.74 -14.67 5.79
C ALA A 188 -1.32 -14.50 6.34
N PRO A 189 -0.30 -15.02 5.65
CA PRO A 189 1.09 -14.78 6.02
C PRO A 189 1.43 -13.30 5.86
N LEU A 190 2.46 -12.82 6.55
CA LEU A 190 2.94 -11.44 6.37
C LEU A 190 3.47 -11.18 4.94
N ASN A 191 4.04 -12.22 4.33
CA ASN A 191 4.50 -12.21 2.94
C ASN A 191 3.38 -12.74 2.03
N PRO A 192 2.83 -11.92 1.12
CA PRO A 192 1.74 -12.35 0.23
C PRO A 192 2.12 -13.55 -0.64
N LYS A 193 3.40 -13.71 -1.01
CA LYS A 193 3.87 -14.84 -1.84
C LYS A 193 3.82 -16.19 -1.13
N ASN A 194 3.62 -16.24 0.18
CA ASN A 194 3.46 -17.49 0.92
C ASN A 194 2.00 -17.96 0.98
N SER A 195 1.06 -17.17 0.46
CA SER A 195 -0.36 -17.50 0.43
C SER A 195 -0.70 -18.27 -0.84
N LYS A 196 -1.29 -19.46 -0.74
CA LYS A 196 -1.71 -20.26 -1.91
C LYS A 196 -2.85 -19.63 -2.72
N ILE A 197 -3.63 -18.73 -2.13
CA ILE A 197 -4.87 -18.19 -2.73
C ILE A 197 -4.58 -17.02 -3.70
N CYS A 198 -3.43 -16.35 -3.57
CA CYS A 198 -3.12 -15.17 -4.40
C CYS A 198 -2.30 -15.51 -5.65
N ILE A 199 -1.97 -16.78 -5.87
CA ILE A 199 -0.99 -17.26 -6.86
C ILE A 199 -1.59 -18.41 -7.70
N SER A 200 -2.92 -18.56 -7.71
CA SER A 200 -3.64 -19.64 -8.41
C SER A 200 -4.82 -19.12 -9.20
#